data_AF-A0A7W9EX08-F1
#
_entry.id   AF-A0A7W9EX08-F1
#
_cell.length_a   1.000
_cell.length_b   1.000
_cell.length_c   1.000
_cell.angle_alpha   90.00
_cell.angle_beta   90.00
_cell.angle_gamma   90.00
#
_symmetry.space_group_name_H-M   'P 1'
#
loop_
_entity.id
_entity.type
_entity.pdbx_description
1 polymer ?
#
loop_
_entity_poly.entity_id
_entity_poly.type
_entity_poly.pdbx_seq_one_letter_code
_entity_poly.pdbx_strand_id
1 'polypeptide(L)'
;MNVHHMKKPTQHDILSEAVEDARAFFDRETPALWELCNAIADLAAREAVEELTGLFNQKHPVAETIARAVNTIIQALVVVPYAVVEILETKGGLNGVVGAAINYYGPKLTDISNRLLRASKSG
;
A
#
# COMPACT_ATOMS: atom_id res chain seq x y z
N MET A 1 -34.10 -9.98 -28.91
CA MET A 1 -32.70 -10.11 -28.50
C MET A 1 -32.28 -8.78 -27.87
N ASN A 2 -32.30 -8.68 -26.54
CA ASN A 2 -31.76 -7.49 -25.84
C ASN A 2 -30.26 -7.70 -25.68
N VAL A 3 -29.48 -7.09 -26.56
CA VAL A 3 -28.04 -7.02 -26.42
C VAL A 3 -27.78 -6.01 -25.31
N HIS A 4 -27.51 -6.48 -24.10
CA HIS A 4 -27.05 -5.62 -23.02
C HIS A 4 -25.77 -4.94 -23.50
N HIS A 5 -25.86 -3.66 -23.86
CA HIS A 5 -24.70 -2.80 -23.99
C HIS A 5 -24.11 -2.62 -22.59
N MET A 6 -23.26 -3.57 -22.16
CA MET A 6 -22.35 -3.34 -21.06
C MET A 6 -21.45 -2.17 -21.49
N LYS A 7 -21.75 -0.99 -20.96
CA LYS A 7 -20.94 0.21 -21.13
C LYS A 7 -19.55 -0.16 -20.62
N LYS A 8 -18.56 -0.18 -21.51
CA LYS A 8 -17.18 -0.45 -21.09
C LYS A 8 -16.80 0.61 -20.05
N PRO A 9 -16.24 0.23 -18.90
CA PRO A 9 -15.85 1.17 -17.87
C PRO A 9 -14.90 2.20 -18.47
N THR A 10 -15.13 3.47 -18.15
CA THR A 10 -14.22 4.53 -18.60
C THR A 10 -12.93 4.45 -17.79
N GLN A 11 -11.86 5.03 -18.30
CA GLN A 11 -10.58 5.06 -17.59
C GLN A 11 -10.70 5.72 -16.22
N HIS A 12 -11.49 6.79 -16.12
CA HIS A 12 -11.77 7.46 -14.87
C HIS A 12 -12.43 6.49 -13.87
N ASP A 13 -13.38 5.66 -14.33
CA ASP A 13 -14.02 4.65 -13.47
C ASP A 13 -13.00 3.62 -12.95
N ILE A 14 -12.08 3.15 -13.81
CA ILE A 14 -11.03 2.19 -13.44
C ILE A 14 -10.04 2.81 -12.43
N LEU A 15 -9.66 4.08 -12.62
CA LEU A 15 -8.76 4.78 -11.72
C LEU A 15 -9.43 5.07 -10.37
N SER A 16 -10.69 5.51 -10.37
CA SER A 16 -11.47 5.71 -9.15
C SER A 16 -11.63 4.40 -8.38
N GLU A 17 -11.95 3.29 -9.05
CA GLU A 17 -12.04 1.98 -8.40
C GLU A 17 -10.70 1.54 -7.78
N ALA A 18 -9.58 1.72 -8.49
CA ALA A 18 -8.26 1.39 -7.96
C ALA A 18 -7.88 2.25 -6.74
N VAL A 19 -8.29 3.53 -6.71
CA VAL A 19 -8.07 4.43 -5.56
C VAL A 19 -8.95 4.06 -4.38
N GLU A 20 -10.22 3.74 -4.60
CA GLU A 20 -11.13 3.31 -3.52
C GLU A 20 -10.73 1.95 -2.93
N ASP A 21 -10.25 1.02 -3.76
CA ASP A 21 -9.68 -0.25 -3.28
C ASP A 21 -8.45 -0.03 -2.41
N ALA A 22 -7.56 0.88 -2.83
CA ALA A 22 -6.40 1.26 -2.03
C ALA A 22 -6.86 1.90 -0.70
N ARG A 23 -7.81 2.84 -0.74
CA ARG A 23 -8.39 3.46 0.46
C ARG A 23 -8.94 2.41 1.42
N ALA A 24 -9.79 1.51 0.94
CA ALA A 24 -10.40 0.47 1.77
C ALA A 24 -9.37 -0.46 2.41
N PHE A 25 -8.29 -0.77 1.70
CA PHE A 25 -7.17 -1.52 2.25
C PHE A 25 -6.46 -0.74 3.37
N PHE A 26 -6.13 0.52 3.13
CA PHE A 26 -5.43 1.35 4.11
C PHE A 26 -6.31 1.65 5.33
N ASP A 27 -7.61 1.91 5.17
CA ASP A 27 -8.53 2.11 6.31
C ASP A 27 -8.53 0.91 7.27
N ARG A 28 -8.38 -0.31 6.74
CA ARG A 28 -8.32 -1.53 7.55
C ARG A 28 -6.94 -1.79 8.14
N GLU A 29 -5.88 -1.55 7.37
CA GLU A 29 -4.54 -2.04 7.67
C GLU A 29 -3.58 -0.96 8.19
N THR A 30 -3.96 0.33 8.18
CA THR A 30 -3.09 1.45 8.60
C THR A 30 -2.47 1.25 9.98
N PRO A 31 -3.21 0.84 11.04
CA PRO A 31 -2.60 0.62 12.35
C PRO A 31 -1.50 -0.44 12.33
N ALA A 32 -1.71 -1.53 11.58
CA ALA A 32 -0.74 -2.62 11.47
C ALA A 32 0.47 -2.21 10.61
N LEU A 33 0.27 -1.46 9.53
CA LEU A 33 1.35 -0.90 8.71
C LEU A 33 2.18 0.11 9.50
N TRP A 34 1.54 0.93 10.34
CA TRP A 34 2.22 1.87 11.22
C TRP A 34 3.13 1.15 12.22
N GLU A 35 2.60 0.13 12.91
CA GLU A 35 3.39 -0.68 13.84
C GLU A 35 4.53 -1.44 13.15
N LEU A 36 4.31 -1.92 11.93
CA LEU A 36 5.34 -2.54 11.13
C LEU A 36 6.45 -1.55 10.76
N CYS A 37 6.10 -0.34 10.32
CA CYS A 37 7.05 0.73 10.03
C CYS A 37 7.81 1.18 11.30
N ASN A 38 7.14 1.19 12.46
CA ASN A 38 7.78 1.42 13.76
C ASN A 38 8.80 0.34 14.09
N ALA A 39 8.44 -0.93 13.89
CA ALA A 39 9.28 -2.08 14.21
C ALA A 39 10.56 -2.11 13.37
N ILE A 40 10.48 -1.74 12.09
CA ILE A 40 11.65 -1.67 11.20
C ILE A 40 12.43 -0.35 11.35
N ALA A 41 11.94 0.57 12.17
CA ALA A 41 12.53 1.88 12.44
C ALA A 41 12.81 2.74 11.19
N ASP A 42 11.98 2.62 10.14
CA ASP A 42 12.12 3.39 8.90
C ASP A 42 11.23 4.64 8.96
N LEU A 43 11.86 5.81 9.04
CA LEU A 43 11.16 7.10 9.12
C LEU A 43 10.41 7.42 7.82
N ALA A 44 11.00 7.15 6.66
CA ALA A 44 10.39 7.44 5.37
C ALA A 44 9.14 6.57 5.14
N ALA A 45 9.17 5.32 5.60
CA ALA A 45 8.01 4.43 5.56
C ALA A 45 6.87 4.94 6.44
N ARG A 46 7.17 5.41 7.67
CA ARG A 46 6.15 6.00 8.57
C ARG A 46 5.53 7.26 7.97
N GLU A 47 6.36 8.17 7.47
CA GLU A 47 5.91 9.39 6.80
C GLU A 47 5.03 9.06 5.58
N ALA A 48 5.36 8.00 4.83
CA ALA A 48 4.55 7.55 3.72
C ALA A 48 3.18 6.98 4.14
N VAL A 49 3.09 6.27 5.27
CA VAL A 49 1.79 5.81 5.82
C VAL A 49 0.95 7.02 6.29
N GLU A 50 1.58 8.03 6.89
CA GLU A 50 0.91 9.27 7.30
C GLU A 50 0.42 10.07 6.08
N GLU A 51 1.27 10.21 5.06
CA GLU A 51 0.94 10.86 3.79
C GLU A 51 -0.24 10.15 3.12
N LEU A 52 -0.26 8.82 3.09
CA LEU A 52 -1.38 8.04 2.55
C LEU A 52 -2.68 8.27 3.31
N THR A 53 -2.62 8.32 4.64
CA THR A 53 -3.79 8.63 5.48
C THR A 53 -4.34 10.02 5.16
N GLY A 54 -3.45 11.01 4.99
CA GLY A 54 -3.82 12.36 4.58
C GLY A 54 -4.41 12.43 3.17
N LEU A 55 -3.82 11.71 2.21
CA LEU A 55 -4.27 11.63 0.83
C LEU A 55 -5.65 10.98 0.74
N PHE A 56 -5.88 9.86 1.44
CA PHE A 56 -7.18 9.19 1.42
C PHE A 56 -8.29 10.00 2.09
N ASN A 57 -7.98 11.01 2.89
CA ASN A 57 -8.99 11.96 3.40
C ASN A 57 -9.36 13.06 2.38
N GLN A 58 -8.66 13.17 1.25
CA GLN A 58 -8.97 14.12 0.19
C GLN A 58 -10.08 13.60 -0.72
N LYS A 59 -10.87 14.53 -1.28
CA LYS A 59 -11.97 14.20 -2.21
C LYS A 59 -11.47 13.64 -3.54
N HIS A 60 -10.29 14.06 -3.98
CA HIS A 60 -9.66 13.64 -5.25
C HIS A 60 -8.15 13.47 -5.06
N PRO A 61 -7.70 12.39 -4.41
CA PRO A 61 -6.28 12.17 -4.23
C PRO A 61 -5.61 11.86 -5.57
N VAL A 62 -4.42 12.42 -5.78
CA VAL A 62 -3.63 12.18 -6.98
C VAL A 62 -3.05 10.76 -6.93
N ALA A 63 -3.42 9.92 -7.89
CA ALA A 63 -3.04 8.50 -7.91
C ALA A 63 -1.52 8.28 -7.98
N GLU A 64 -0.78 9.16 -8.64
CA GLU A 64 0.69 9.11 -8.67
C GLU A 64 1.30 9.32 -7.28
N THR A 65 0.75 10.26 -6.50
CA THR A 65 1.19 10.52 -5.13
C THR A 65 0.89 9.33 -4.22
N ILE A 66 -0.28 8.70 -4.38
CA ILE A 66 -0.61 7.45 -3.69
C ILE A 66 0.39 6.35 -4.07
N ALA A 67 0.62 6.12 -5.37
CA ALA A 67 1.53 5.07 -5.84
C ALA A 67 2.97 5.29 -5.35
N ARG A 68 3.44 6.54 -5.30
CA ARG A 68 4.74 6.92 -4.75
C ARG A 68 4.85 6.57 -3.27
N ALA A 69 3.87 6.98 -2.45
CA ALA A 69 3.90 6.69 -1.02
C ALA A 69 3.79 5.18 -0.74
N VAL A 70 2.96 4.44 -1.48
CA VAL A 70 2.93 2.97 -1.43
C VAL A 70 4.29 2.38 -1.79
N ASN A 71 4.97 2.90 -2.80
CA ASN A 71 6.30 2.42 -3.19
C ASN A 71 7.37 2.68 -2.13
N THR A 72 7.32 3.81 -1.42
CA THR A 72 8.20 4.09 -0.27
C THR A 72 8.04 3.02 0.82
N ILE A 73 6.80 2.63 1.13
CA ILE A 73 6.51 1.56 2.10
C ILE A 73 7.06 0.23 1.59
N ILE A 74 6.83 -0.13 0.32
CA ILE A 74 7.37 -1.37 -0.27
C ILE A 74 8.89 -1.40 -0.18
N GLN A 75 9.56 -0.30 -0.53
CA GLN A 75 11.02 -0.22 -0.46
C GLN A 75 11.51 -0.44 0.95
N ALA A 76 10.90 0.20 1.95
CA ALA A 76 11.26 -0.04 3.35
C ALA A 76 11.12 -1.51 3.72
N LEU A 77 10.01 -2.17 3.34
CA LEU A 77 9.75 -3.60 3.64
C LEU A 77 10.69 -4.57 2.91
N VAL A 78 11.15 -4.23 1.71
CA VAL A 78 12.07 -5.06 0.91
C VAL A 78 13.53 -4.83 1.30
N VAL A 79 13.87 -3.61 1.73
CA VAL A 79 15.24 -3.19 2.05
C VAL A 79 15.62 -3.50 3.49
N VAL A 80 14.67 -3.85 4.38
CA VAL A 80 14.97 -4.26 5.76
C VAL A 80 16.10 -5.31 5.76
N PRO A 81 17.30 -4.97 6.24
CA PRO A 81 18.41 -5.91 6.26
C PRO A 81 18.08 -7.06 7.22
N TYR A 82 18.57 -8.27 6.90
CA TYR A 82 18.48 -9.43 7.80
C TYR A 82 18.92 -9.11 9.25
N ALA A 83 19.81 -8.14 9.47
CA ALA A 83 20.23 -7.67 10.78
C ALA A 83 19.11 -7.00 11.63
N VAL A 84 18.13 -6.36 11.00
CA VAL A 84 16.96 -5.80 11.72
C VAL A 84 15.97 -6.91 12.08
N VAL A 85 15.85 -7.94 11.24
CA VAL A 85 15.14 -9.18 11.59
C VAL A 85 15.79 -9.80 12.83
N GLU A 86 17.12 -9.91 12.88
CA GLU A 86 17.89 -10.44 14.01
C GLU A 86 17.74 -9.64 15.33
N ILE A 87 17.63 -8.31 15.24
CA ILE A 87 17.35 -7.45 16.41
C ILE A 87 15.89 -7.59 16.88
N LEU A 88 14.95 -7.85 15.96
CA LEU A 88 13.55 -8.16 16.28
C LEU A 88 13.40 -9.59 16.85
N GLU A 89 14.29 -10.52 16.48
CA GLU A 89 14.39 -11.87 17.02
C GLU A 89 14.87 -11.88 18.48
N THR A 90 15.85 -11.04 18.82
CA THR A 90 16.41 -10.97 20.19
C THR A 90 15.47 -10.31 21.21
N LYS A 91 14.48 -9.51 20.77
CA LYS A 91 13.47 -8.90 21.65
C LYS A 91 12.19 -9.73 21.87
N GLY A 92 12.11 -10.96 21.35
CA GLY A 92 11.30 -12.03 21.95
C GLY A 92 9.80 -12.10 21.62
N GLY A 93 9.29 -11.50 20.53
CA GLY A 93 7.86 -11.67 20.17
C GLY A 93 7.48 -11.55 18.69
N LEU A 94 8.40 -11.15 17.81
CA LEU A 94 8.08 -10.67 16.47
C LEU A 94 8.52 -11.60 15.33
N ASN A 95 9.19 -12.72 15.63
CA ASN A 95 9.81 -13.61 14.64
C ASN A 95 8.78 -14.19 13.63
N GLY A 96 7.58 -14.57 14.10
CA GLY A 96 6.50 -14.96 13.19
C GLY A 96 5.73 -13.79 12.58
N VAL A 97 5.50 -12.74 13.37
CA VAL A 97 4.50 -11.70 13.03
C VAL A 97 5.04 -10.70 12.01
N VAL A 98 6.29 -10.26 12.13
CA VAL A 98 6.88 -9.29 11.18
C VAL A 98 7.19 -9.97 9.84
N GLY A 99 7.77 -11.16 9.87
CA GLY A 99 7.99 -11.94 8.64
C GLY A 99 6.68 -12.30 7.94
N ALA A 100 5.65 -12.73 8.69
CA ALA A 100 4.32 -12.96 8.13
C ALA A 100 3.66 -11.66 7.61
N ALA A 101 3.85 -10.54 8.31
CA ALA A 101 3.34 -9.24 7.89
C ALA A 101 4.01 -8.78 6.60
N ILE A 102 5.34 -8.88 6.46
CA ILE A 102 6.05 -8.54 5.22
C ILE A 102 5.57 -9.43 4.07
N ASN A 103 5.47 -10.75 4.29
CA ASN A 103 4.95 -11.69 3.28
C ASN A 103 3.48 -11.43 2.92
N TYR A 104 2.68 -10.94 3.86
CA TYR A 104 1.27 -10.62 3.65
C TYR A 104 1.06 -9.26 2.95
N TYR A 105 1.79 -8.23 3.37
CA TYR A 105 1.64 -6.85 2.90
C TYR A 105 2.43 -6.57 1.62
N GLY A 106 3.64 -7.11 1.47
CA GLY A 106 4.51 -6.85 0.32
C GLY A 106 3.83 -7.11 -1.04
N PRO A 107 3.26 -8.31 -1.28
CA PRO A 107 2.55 -8.60 -2.53
C PRO A 107 1.31 -7.73 -2.74
N LYS A 108 0.55 -7.42 -1.67
CA LYS A 108 -0.67 -6.61 -1.75
C LYS A 108 -0.39 -5.15 -2.07
N LEU A 109 0.62 -4.57 -1.42
CA LEU A 109 1.08 -3.21 -1.69
C LEU A 109 1.61 -3.10 -3.13
N THR A 110 2.36 -4.12 -3.58
CA THR A 110 2.86 -4.19 -4.97
C THR A 110 1.72 -4.27 -5.98
N ASP A 111 0.69 -5.08 -5.72
CA ASP A 111 -0.49 -5.14 -6.58
C ASP A 111 -1.24 -3.81 -6.63
N ILE A 112 -1.51 -3.18 -5.47
CA ILE A 112 -2.13 -1.86 -5.37
C ILE A 112 -1.35 -0.82 -6.19
N SER A 113 -0.03 -0.75 -6.01
CA SER A 113 0.83 0.17 -6.77
C SER A 113 0.74 -0.10 -8.28
N ASN A 114 0.81 -1.35 -8.71
CA ASN A 114 0.71 -1.73 -10.13
C ASN A 114 -0.67 -1.46 -10.73
N ARG A 115 -1.76 -1.59 -9.95
CA ARG A 115 -3.11 -1.27 -10.39
C ARG A 115 -3.29 0.23 -10.59
N LEU A 116 -2.81 1.04 -9.64
CA LEU A 116 -2.82 2.50 -9.73
C LEU A 116 -2.01 3.00 -10.94
N LEU A 117 -0.80 2.47 -11.15
CA LEU A 117 0.07 2.87 -12.27
C LEU A 117 -0.50 2.45 -13.64
N ARG A 118 -1.17 1.30 -13.73
CA ARG A 118 -1.82 0.87 -14.98
C ARG A 118 -3.04 1.72 -15.30
N ALA A 119 -3.83 2.06 -14.29
CA ALA A 119 -4.99 2.92 -14.45
C ALA A 119 -4.60 4.36 -14.82
N SER A 120 -3.47 4.87 -14.31
CA SER A 120 -2.98 6.22 -14.63
C SER A 120 -2.35 6.35 -16.02
N LYS A 121 -1.63 5.33 -16.51
CA LYS A 121 -0.93 5.36 -17.82
C LYS A 121 -1.81 5.11 -19.05
N SER A 122 -3.05 4.72 -18.87
CA SER A 122 -3.94 4.34 -19.98
C SER A 122 -4.71 5.52 -20.60
N GLY A 123 -4.23 6.77 -20.41
CA GLY A 123 -4.90 8.02 -20.81
C GLY A 123 -4.02 8.93 -21.62
#